data_AF-A0A699X7Q9-F1
#
_entry.id   AF-A0A699X7Q9-F1
#
_cell.length_a   1.000
_cell.length_b   1.000
_cell.length_c   1.000
_cell.angle_alpha   90.00
_cell.angle_beta   90.00
_cell.angle_gamma   90.00
#
_symmetry.space_group_name_H-M   'P 1'
#
loop_
_entity.id
_entity.type
_entity.pdbx_description
1 polymer ?
#
loop_
_entity_poly.entity_id
_entity_poly.type
_entity_poly.pdbx_seq_one_letter_code
_entity_poly.pdbx_strand_id
1 'polypeptide(L)' 'LEEADELEEDYLDRAWGLEAQSRLSCQAKVGTEDLTVEIPKYSLNHAAEAPH' A
#
# COMPACT_ATOMS: atom_id res chain seq x y z
N LEU A 1 -5.27 -7.56 -10.92
CA LEU A 1 -4.00 -7.56 -10.15
C LEU A 1 -3.79 -8.97 -9.62
N GLU A 2 -2.55 -9.42 -9.43
CA GLU A 2 -2.29 -10.66 -8.68
C GLU A 2 -2.67 -10.47 -7.21
N GLU A 3 -2.97 -11.54 -6.47
CA GLU A 3 -3.23 -11.45 -5.03
C GLU A 3 -1.97 -11.02 -4.27
N ALA A 4 -2.17 -10.46 -3.07
CA ALA A 4 -1.05 -10.15 -2.19
C ALA A 4 -0.40 -11.44 -1.71
N ASP A 5 0.94 -11.44 -1.61
CA ASP A 5 1.66 -12.55 -1.00
C ASP A 5 1.63 -12.43 0.53
N GLU A 6 1.99 -13.51 1.24
CA GLU A 6 1.97 -13.52 2.72
C GLU A 6 2.81 -12.39 3.34
N LEU A 7 3.91 -12.03 2.68
CA LEU A 7 4.80 -10.98 3.16
C LEU A 7 4.19 -9.59 2.98
N GLU A 8 3.49 -9.36 1.87
CA GLU A 8 2.75 -8.13 1.60
C GLU A 8 1.65 -7.93 2.65
N GLU A 9 0.90 -8.98 2.98
CA GLU A 9 -0.15 -8.96 4.02
C GLU A 9 0.42 -8.59 5.40
N ASP A 10 1.55 -9.22 5.80
CA ASP A 10 2.25 -8.90 7.06
C ASP A 10 2.66 -7.42 7.18
N TYR A 11 3.01 -6.78 6.05
CA TYR A 11 3.34 -5.36 6.01
C TYR A 11 2.10 -4.47 5.96
N LEU A 12 1.04 -4.90 5.27
CA LEU A 12 -0.24 -4.19 5.19
C LEU A 12 -0.95 -4.11 6.55
N ASP A 13 -0.76 -5.10 7.42
CA ASP A 13 -1.21 -5.06 8.83
C ASP A 13 -0.69 -3.84 9.62
N ARG A 14 0.41 -3.24 9.17
CA ARG A 14 1.03 -2.05 9.77
C ARG A 14 0.67 -0.74 9.06
N ALA A 15 -0.08 -0.82 7.97
CA ALA A 15 -0.48 0.34 7.19
C ALA A 15 -1.54 1.17 7.92
N TRP A 16 -1.48 2.49 7.73
CA TRP A 16 -2.52 3.37 8.23
C TRP A 16 -3.71 3.38 7.26
N GLY A 17 -4.92 3.19 7.78
CA GLY A 17 -6.15 3.24 6.97
C GLY A 17 -6.26 2.08 5.97
N LEU A 18 -5.92 0.86 6.41
CA LEU A 18 -6.02 -0.35 5.59
C LEU A 18 -7.47 -0.60 5.13
N GLU A 19 -7.64 -0.85 3.84
CA GLU A 19 -8.90 -1.21 3.19
C GLU A 19 -8.78 -2.55 2.45
N ALA A 20 -9.90 -3.17 2.10
CA ALA A 20 -9.92 -4.47 1.42
C ALA A 20 -9.20 -4.49 0.05
N GLN A 21 -8.99 -3.32 -0.56
CA GLN A 21 -8.30 -3.17 -1.85
C GLN A 21 -6.89 -2.57 -1.70
N SER A 22 -6.42 -2.36 -0.47
CA SER A 22 -5.09 -1.82 -0.22
C SER A 22 -4.00 -2.76 -0.71
N ARG A 23 -2.97 -2.18 -1.34
CA ARG A 23 -1.81 -2.90 -1.88
C ARG A 23 -0.54 -2.08 -1.69
N LEU A 24 0.60 -2.75 -1.55
CA LEU A 24 1.90 -2.10 -1.58
C LEU A 24 2.26 -1.77 -3.03
N SER A 25 2.39 -0.48 -3.34
CA SER A 25 2.65 -0.02 -4.71
C SER A 25 3.94 -0.56 -5.32
N CYS A 26 4.92 -0.95 -4.50
CA CYS A 26 6.16 -1.56 -4.96
C CYS A 26 5.99 -3.02 -5.42
N GLN A 27 4.95 -3.72 -4.97
CA GLN A 27 4.65 -5.11 -5.34
C GLN A 27 3.45 -5.22 -6.30
N ALA A 28 2.55 -4.24 -6.31
CA ALA A 28 1.37 -4.23 -7.17
C ALA A 28 1.73 -4.00 -8.65
N LYS A 29 1.76 -5.09 -9.44
CA LYS A 29 1.96 -5.05 -10.89
C LYS A 29 0.63 -4.91 -11.63
N VAL A 30 0.49 -3.86 -12.44
CA VAL A 30 -0.70 -3.61 -13.26
C VAL A 30 -0.86 -4.73 -14.30
N GLY A 31 -2.11 -5.20 -14.47
CA GLY A 31 -2.48 -6.16 -15.49
C GLY A 31 -2.82 -5.49 -16.82
N THR A 32 -3.88 -5.95 -17.47
CA THR A 32 -4.35 -5.41 -18.76
C THR A 32 -5.51 -4.44 -18.65
N GLU A 33 -6.09 -4.32 -17.45
CA GLU A 33 -7.25 -3.45 -17.19
C GLU A 33 -6.77 -2.11 -16.63
N ASP A 34 -7.47 -1.04 -16.99
CA ASP A 34 -7.21 0.30 -16.46
C ASP A 34 -7.60 0.36 -14.98
N LEU A 35 -6.77 1.03 -14.17
CA LEU A 35 -6.93 1.12 -12.72
C LEU A 35 -6.96 2.58 -12.27
N THR A 36 -7.79 2.87 -11.26
CA THR A 36 -7.71 4.12 -10.49
C THR A 36 -7.10 3.78 -9.12
N VAL A 37 -6.06 4.50 -8.73
CA VAL A 37 -5.33 4.27 -7.47
C VAL A 37 -5.49 5.48 -6.57
N GLU A 38 -6.00 5.27 -5.36
CA GLU A 38 -6.09 6.30 -4.33
C GLU A 38 -4.88 6.23 -3.38
N ILE A 39 -4.18 7.35 -3.20
CA ILE A 39 -3.03 7.44 -2.29
C ILE A 39 -3.55 7.85 -0.90
N PRO A 40 -3.24 7.09 0.17
CA PRO A 40 -3.72 7.42 1.51
C PRO A 40 -3.15 8.77 1.98
N LYS A 41 -3.97 9.50 2.75
CA LYS A 41 -3.64 10.86 3.22
C LYS A 41 -2.44 10.89 4.17
N TYR A 42 -2.20 9.80 4.89
CA TYR A 42 -1.08 9.66 5.82
C TYR A 42 -0.40 8.32 5.58
N SER A 43 0.90 8.26 5.84
CA SER A 43 1.70 7.04 5.78
C SER A 43 2.55 6.91 7.04
N LEU A 44 2.77 5.67 7.49
CA LEU A 44 3.69 5.37 8.57
C LEU A 44 5.11 5.37 7.99
N ASN A 45 5.84 6.47 8.16
CA ASN A 45 7.24 6.55 7.76
C ASN A 45 8.13 6.71 8.99
N HIS A 46 8.75 5.62 9.44
CA HIS A 46 9.65 5.63 10.60
C HIS A 46 10.96 6.38 10.35
N ALA A 47 11.33 6.61 9.09
CA ALA A 47 12.51 7.40 8.71
C ALA A 47 12.17 8.87 8.44
N ALA A 48 10.88 9.25 8.45
CA ALA A 48 10.50 10.64 8.28
C ALA A 48 10.94 11.45 9.51
N GLU A 49 11.64 12.54 9.27
CA GLU A 49 11.86 13.56 10.27
C GLU A 49 10.54 14.30 10.56
N ALA A 50 10.37 14.77 11.80
CA ALA A 50 9.21 15.57 12.15
C ALA A 50 9.19 16.83 11.24
N PRO A 51 8.01 17.24 10.74
CA PRO A 51 7.92 18.42 9.90
C PRO A 51 8.48 19.63 10.66
N HIS A 52 9.52 20.26 10.10
CA HIS A 52 10.11 21.51 10.58
C HIS A 52 9.20 22.70 10.31
#